data_AF-A0A4S1ZK73-F1
#
_entry.id   AF-A0A4S1ZK73-F1
#
_cell.length_a   1.000
_cell.length_b   1.000
_cell.length_c   1.000
_cell.angle_alpha   90.00
_cell.angle_beta   90.00
_cell.angle_gamma   90.00
#
_symmetry.space_group_name_H-M   'P 1'
#
loop_
_entity.id
_entity.type
_entity.pdbx_description
1 polymer ?
#
loop_
_entity_poly.entity_id
_entity_poly.type
_entity_poly.pdbx_seq_one_letter_code
_entity_poly.pdbx_strand_id
1 'polypeptide(L)'
;MNTEENNIEQSREQEPAAPKFLGVIEGFINTEWMPTRGFNPDDIIRFRILTSQEIIIDLADMVDIELNDVAQAMIYLGYRTIVYEGKVGWLLERRPR
;
A
#
# COMPACT_ATOMS: atom_id res chain seq x y z
N MET A 1 0.29 55.01 -0.35
CA MET A 1 1.23 53.87 -0.15
C MET A 1 0.76 53.16 1.10
N ASN A 2 -0.04 52.11 0.96
CA ASN A 2 -0.37 51.17 2.03
C ASN A 2 -0.53 49.82 1.33
N THR A 3 0.48 48.99 1.53
CA THR A 3 0.75 47.75 0.82
C THR A 3 -0.27 46.71 1.23
N GLU A 4 -0.85 46.04 0.24
CA GLU A 4 -1.70 44.85 0.40
C GLU A 4 -0.92 43.78 1.17
N GLU A 5 -1.32 43.56 2.43
CA GLU A 5 -0.74 42.52 3.27
C GLU A 5 -1.24 41.15 2.79
N ASN A 6 -0.42 40.52 1.95
CA ASN A 6 -0.10 39.09 1.96
C ASN A 6 -1.27 38.13 2.20
N ASN A 7 -2.08 37.94 1.16
CA ASN A 7 -2.95 36.77 1.02
C ASN A 7 -2.15 35.51 0.62
N ILE A 8 -1.09 35.20 1.37
CA ILE A 8 -0.32 33.95 1.24
C ILE A 8 -0.75 33.05 2.40
N GLU A 9 -2.02 32.66 2.39
CA GLU A 9 -2.42 31.46 3.13
C GLU A 9 -1.71 30.29 2.47
N GLN A 10 -0.63 29.91 3.12
CA GLN A 10 0.13 28.69 2.93
C GLN A 10 -0.79 27.56 2.49
N SER A 11 -0.66 27.15 1.23
CA SER A 11 -0.95 25.78 0.78
C SER A 11 -0.10 24.84 1.62
N ARG A 12 -0.52 24.59 2.86
CA ARG A 12 -0.04 23.45 3.63
C ARG A 12 -0.51 22.26 2.82
N GLU A 13 0.44 21.61 2.14
CA GLU A 13 0.28 20.25 1.68
C GLU A 13 -0.25 19.47 2.89
N GLN A 14 -1.57 19.29 2.96
CA GLN A 14 -2.17 18.41 3.95
C GLN A 14 -1.60 17.05 3.63
N GLU A 15 -0.86 16.48 4.58
CA GLU A 15 -0.45 15.09 4.49
C GLU A 15 -1.68 14.27 4.10
N PRO A 16 -1.59 13.42 3.06
CA PRO A 16 -2.74 12.68 2.60
C PRO A 16 -3.34 11.92 3.78
N ALA A 17 -4.65 12.08 3.97
CA ALA A 17 -5.36 11.43 5.06
C ALA A 17 -5.06 9.93 5.05
N ALA A 18 -4.77 9.37 6.23
CA ALA A 18 -4.45 7.95 6.36
C ALA A 18 -5.63 7.11 5.82
N PRO A 19 -5.38 6.02 5.07
CA PRO A 19 -6.42 5.15 4.55
C PRO A 19 -7.28 4.55 5.67
N LYS A 20 -8.60 4.44 5.42
CA LYS A 20 -9.62 3.99 6.38
C LYS A 20 -9.25 2.70 7.11
N PHE A 21 -8.70 1.72 6.39
CA PHE A 21 -8.37 0.39 6.90
C PHE A 21 -6.86 0.13 7.03
N LEU A 22 -6.06 1.20 7.11
CA LEU A 22 -4.59 1.10 7.15
C LEU A 22 -4.11 0.11 8.22
N GLY A 23 -4.60 0.22 9.45
CA GLY A 23 -4.14 -0.64 10.56
C GLY A 23 -4.46 -2.14 10.36
N VAL A 24 -5.59 -2.48 9.73
CA VAL A 24 -5.96 -3.88 9.46
C VAL A 24 -5.08 -4.46 8.36
N ILE A 25 -4.94 -3.73 7.25
CA ILE A 25 -4.14 -4.16 6.10
C ILE A 25 -2.66 -4.21 6.46
N GLU A 26 -2.17 -3.21 7.20
CA GLU A 26 -0.81 -3.20 7.74
C GLU A 26 -0.57 -4.40 8.66
N GLY A 27 -1.48 -4.64 9.60
CA GLY A 27 -1.39 -5.76 10.53
C GLY A 27 -1.39 -7.12 9.84
N PHE A 28 -2.14 -7.28 8.75
CA PHE A 28 -2.12 -8.49 7.94
C PHE A 28 -0.79 -8.66 7.20
N ILE A 29 -0.35 -7.63 6.46
CA ILE A 29 0.76 -7.78 5.51
C ILE A 29 2.12 -7.73 6.21
N ASN A 30 2.29 -6.82 7.19
CA ASN A 30 3.60 -6.61 7.83
C ASN A 30 4.04 -7.76 8.74
N THR A 31 3.18 -8.76 9.00
CA THR A 31 3.55 -9.97 9.75
C THR A 31 4.64 -10.77 9.04
N GLU A 32 4.57 -10.87 7.72
CA GLU A 32 5.48 -11.70 6.92
C GLU A 32 6.16 -10.95 5.80
N TRP A 33 5.60 -9.80 5.38
CA TRP A 33 5.97 -9.14 4.14
C TRP A 33 6.41 -7.69 4.37
N MET A 34 7.22 -7.18 3.45
CA MET A 34 7.67 -5.80 3.39
C MET A 34 7.71 -5.31 1.93
N PRO A 35 7.67 -3.98 1.70
CA PRO A 35 7.94 -3.41 0.39
C PRO A 35 9.36 -3.72 -0.06
N THR A 36 9.52 -3.99 -1.36
CA THR A 36 10.82 -4.30 -1.96
C THR A 36 11.29 -3.25 -2.95
N ARG A 37 12.62 -3.12 -3.05
CA ARG A 37 13.28 -2.34 -4.11
C ARG A 37 13.57 -3.19 -5.36
N GLY A 38 13.68 -4.52 -5.22
CA GLY A 38 14.01 -5.45 -6.30
C GLY A 38 12.95 -6.52 -6.55
N PHE A 39 13.12 -7.31 -7.60
CA PHE A 39 12.28 -8.47 -7.89
C PHE A 39 13.15 -9.54 -8.54
N ASN A 40 13.16 -10.73 -7.95
CA ASN A 40 13.75 -11.91 -8.57
C ASN A 40 12.65 -12.99 -8.70
N PRO A 41 12.12 -13.25 -9.91
CA PRO A 41 11.06 -14.23 -10.08
C PRO A 41 11.49 -15.66 -9.76
N ASP A 42 12.79 -15.97 -9.81
CA ASP A 42 13.31 -17.31 -9.51
C ASP A 42 13.37 -17.59 -7.99
N ASP A 43 13.23 -16.56 -7.15
CA ASP A 43 13.24 -16.67 -5.69
C ASP A 43 11.81 -16.57 -5.13
N ILE A 44 11.01 -17.60 -5.41
CA ILE A 44 9.60 -17.70 -5.00
C ILE A 44 9.41 -17.78 -3.48
N ILE A 45 10.47 -18.08 -2.73
CA ILE A 45 10.44 -18.12 -1.26
C ILE A 45 10.48 -16.70 -0.71
N ARG A 46 11.23 -15.83 -1.37
CA ARG A 46 11.42 -14.43 -0.97
C ARG A 46 10.39 -13.50 -1.58
N PHE A 47 10.01 -13.68 -2.85
CA PHE A 47 9.10 -12.76 -3.54
C PHE A 47 7.74 -13.39 -3.78
N ARG A 48 6.69 -12.60 -3.55
CA ARG A 48 5.31 -12.99 -3.82
C ARG A 48 4.57 -11.86 -4.53
N ILE A 49 3.57 -12.22 -5.33
CA ILE A 49 2.61 -11.28 -5.91
C ILE A 49 1.24 -11.62 -5.34
N LEU A 50 0.63 -10.68 -4.61
CA LEU A 50 -0.75 -10.79 -4.11
C LEU A 50 -1.65 -9.77 -4.80
N THR A 51 -2.83 -10.18 -5.22
CA THR A 51 -3.85 -9.25 -5.72
C THR A 51 -4.60 -8.61 -4.56
N SER A 52 -5.24 -7.46 -4.79
CA SER A 52 -6.14 -6.88 -3.78
C SER A 52 -7.30 -7.82 -3.46
N GLN A 53 -7.79 -8.62 -4.42
CA GLN A 53 -8.82 -9.63 -4.18
C GLN A 53 -8.33 -10.72 -3.24
N GLU A 54 -7.11 -11.23 -3.42
CA GLU A 54 -6.51 -12.24 -2.52
C GLU A 54 -6.40 -11.69 -1.09
N ILE A 55 -5.94 -10.44 -0.95
CA ILE A 55 -5.87 -9.76 0.35
C ILE A 55 -7.26 -9.61 0.99
N ILE A 56 -8.29 -9.24 0.22
CA ILE A 56 -9.66 -9.11 0.73
C ILE A 56 -10.20 -10.46 1.17
N ILE A 57 -9.98 -11.53 0.40
CA ILE A 57 -10.44 -12.88 0.75
C ILE A 57 -9.80 -13.34 2.06
N ASP A 58 -8.50 -13.10 2.24
CA ASP A 58 -7.79 -13.45 3.48
C ASP A 58 -8.25 -12.60 4.68
N LEU A 59 -8.79 -11.40 4.44
CA LEU A 59 -9.33 -10.47 5.44
C LEU A 59 -10.85 -10.54 5.63
N ALA A 60 -11.58 -11.33 4.82
CA ALA A 60 -13.03 -11.24 4.68
C ALA A 60 -13.80 -11.48 5.99
N ASP A 61 -13.23 -12.25 6.91
CA ASP A 61 -13.83 -12.53 8.22
C ASP A 61 -13.66 -11.37 9.23
N MET A 62 -12.79 -10.39 8.93
CA MET A 62 -12.44 -9.32 9.85
C MET A 62 -13.22 -8.02 9.60
N VAL A 63 -13.42 -7.65 8.33
CA VAL A 63 -13.96 -6.35 7.93
C VAL A 63 -14.47 -6.38 6.48
N ASP A 64 -15.47 -5.54 6.19
CA ASP A 64 -15.95 -5.29 4.83
C ASP A 64 -15.05 -4.24 4.14
N ILE A 65 -14.12 -4.73 3.30
CA ILE A 65 -13.09 -3.94 2.62
C ILE A 65 -13.33 -3.96 1.11
N GLU A 66 -13.22 -2.82 0.46
CA GLU A 66 -13.24 -2.72 -1.00
C GLU A 66 -11.85 -2.74 -1.63
N LEU A 67 -11.77 -3.04 -2.93
CA LEU A 67 -10.50 -3.05 -3.68
C LEU A 67 -9.73 -1.74 -3.58
N ASN A 68 -10.44 -0.61 -3.57
CA ASN A 68 -9.83 0.71 -3.49
C ASN A 68 -9.22 0.99 -2.11
N ASP A 69 -9.83 0.47 -1.03
CA ASP A 69 -9.27 0.59 0.33
C ASP A 69 -7.93 -0.14 0.43
N VAL A 70 -7.85 -1.35 -0.13
CA VAL A 70 -6.59 -2.10 -0.20
C VAL A 70 -5.55 -1.35 -1.02
N ALA A 71 -5.94 -0.82 -2.18
CA ALA A 71 -5.01 -0.09 -3.02
C ALA A 71 -4.45 1.16 -2.35
N GLN A 72 -5.29 1.94 -1.68
CA GLN A 72 -4.86 3.13 -0.94
C GLN A 72 -3.90 2.77 0.20
N ALA A 73 -4.22 1.73 0.98
CA ALA A 73 -3.35 1.26 2.05
C ALA A 73 -2.01 0.75 1.53
N MET A 74 -2.01 -0.05 0.47
CA MET A 74 -0.79 -0.62 -0.10
C MET A 74 0.14 0.46 -0.67
N ILE A 75 -0.42 1.45 -1.37
CA ILE A 75 0.34 2.61 -1.86
C ILE A 75 0.90 3.41 -0.69
N TYR A 76 0.08 3.69 0.33
CA TYR A 76 0.50 4.41 1.53
C TYR A 76 1.63 3.70 2.27
N LEU A 77 1.60 2.37 2.34
CA LEU A 77 2.64 1.53 2.93
C LEU A 77 3.88 1.35 2.05
N GLY A 78 3.91 1.92 0.84
CA GLY A 78 5.05 1.89 -0.07
C GLY A 78 5.16 0.63 -0.94
N TYR A 79 4.13 -0.21 -0.97
CA TYR A 79 4.07 -1.33 -1.91
C TYR A 79 3.82 -0.82 -3.34
N ARG A 80 4.36 -1.55 -4.31
CA ARG A 80 4.22 -1.26 -5.74
C ARG A 80 3.49 -2.38 -6.44
N THR A 81 2.77 -2.02 -7.51
CA THR A 81 2.17 -3.02 -8.41
C THR A 81 3.21 -3.57 -9.38
N ILE A 82 3.00 -4.79 -9.83
CA ILE A 82 3.77 -5.45 -10.88
C ILE A 82 2.84 -6.26 -11.77
N VAL A 83 3.24 -6.43 -13.03
CA VAL A 83 2.65 -7.39 -13.96
C VAL A 83 3.71 -8.45 -14.26
N TYR A 84 3.43 -9.70 -13.94
CA TYR A 84 4.33 -10.83 -14.19
C TYR A 84 3.53 -12.07 -14.54
N GLU A 85 3.89 -12.74 -15.63
CA GLU A 85 3.20 -13.95 -16.15
C GLU A 85 1.67 -13.80 -16.24
N GLY A 86 1.20 -12.61 -16.60
CA GLY A 86 -0.24 -12.31 -16.69
C GLY A 86 -0.94 -12.06 -15.36
N LYS A 87 -0.25 -12.21 -14.21
CA LYS A 87 -0.74 -11.79 -12.89
C LYS A 87 -0.43 -10.32 -12.65
N VAL A 88 -1.44 -9.56 -12.24
CA VAL A 88 -1.32 -8.17 -11.78
C VAL A 88 -1.56 -8.14 -10.28
N GLY A 89 -0.63 -7.58 -9.51
CA GLY A 89 -0.79 -7.48 -8.06
C GLY A 89 0.31 -6.67 -7.39
N TRP A 90 0.30 -6.69 -6.07
CA TRP A 90 1.29 -6.09 -5.19
C TRP A 90 2.52 -6.96 -5.12
N LEU A 91 3.69 -6.38 -5.33
CA LEU A 91 4.95 -7.08 -5.14
C LEU A 91 5.35 -7.05 -3.66
N LEU A 92 5.53 -8.23 -3.08
CA LEU A 92 5.93 -8.40 -1.69
C LEU A 92 7.28 -9.10 -1.60
N GLU A 93 8.07 -8.70 -0.62
CA GLU A 93 9.28 -9.40 -0.21
C GLU A 93 9.13 -9.91 1.22
N ARG A 94 9.54 -11.16 1.44
CA ARG A 94 9.47 -11.80 2.74
C ARG A 94 10.44 -11.11 3.69
N ARG A 95 9.98 -10.83 4.91
CA ARG A 95 10.84 -10.30 5.96
C ARG A 95 11.93 -11.32 6.32
N PRO A 96 13.19 -10.88 6.52
CA PRO A 96 14.21 -11.73 7.10
C PRO A 96 13.78 -12.15 8.51
N ARG A 97 14.02 -13.42 8.87
CA ARG A 97 13.82 -13.93 10.22
C ARG A 97 14.89 -13.39 11.17
#